data_AF-Q133T2-F1
#
_entry.id   AF-Q133T2-F1
#
_cell.length_a   1.000
_cell.length_b   1.000
_cell.length_c   1.000
_cell.angle_alpha   90.00
_cell.angle_beta   90.00
_cell.angle_gamma   90.00
#
_symmetry.space_group_name_H-M   'P 1'
#
loop_
_entity.id
_entity.type
_entity.pdbx_description
1 polymer ?
#
loop_
_entity_poly.entity_id
_entity_poly.type
_entity_poly.pdbx_seq_one_letter_code
_entity_poly.pdbx_strand_id
1 'polypeptide(L)'
;MKYDAMPDYNVQLASTTYGTIYGPCFYISFGINSNDKIVMWLGDIAGLPEKEQYYLRSENVVSDHCIGSEFYDGQIGCIFTEPSIESALFRSRSDFLQAVFARFGVKFAHLDNEVLELADSFSGPLAETMRERQRIADTLNKVYVESLDSKAIGAVLLGLGGNPKDLGTLKRLQAVLELISVNENVPELMLPFFTVYDFRVAALHLTSAESAMIKMKSITDRLVLREDASLSEIYSVLLAKMTGSFYRMAEMMRASSGR
;
A
#
# COMPACT_ATOMS: atom_id res chain seq x y z
N MET A 1 -3.77 17.45 5.93
CA MET A 1 -5.03 18.07 6.40
C MET A 1 -5.01 18.11 7.93
N LYS A 2 -5.55 19.15 8.60
CA LYS A 2 -5.45 19.22 10.07
C LYS A 2 -6.26 18.15 10.82
N TYR A 3 -7.35 17.64 10.21
CA TYR A 3 -8.11 16.50 10.73
C TYR A 3 -7.23 15.24 10.92
N ASP A 4 -6.33 14.97 9.98
CA ASP A 4 -5.41 13.83 10.03
C ASP A 4 -4.38 13.91 11.19
N ALA A 5 -4.10 15.13 11.66
CA ALA A 5 -3.19 15.34 12.79
C ALA A 5 -3.85 15.10 14.16
N MET A 6 -5.18 14.92 14.20
CA MET A 6 -5.97 14.79 15.43
C MET A 6 -6.40 13.34 15.64
N PRO A 7 -6.22 12.77 16.85
CA PRO A 7 -6.47 11.35 17.12
C PRO A 7 -7.95 10.95 17.06
N ASP A 8 -8.87 11.91 17.18
CA ASP A 8 -10.32 11.66 17.19
C ASP A 8 -10.93 11.52 15.79
N TYR A 9 -10.12 11.69 14.73
CA TYR A 9 -10.56 11.62 13.35
C TYR A 9 -9.80 10.55 12.59
N ASN A 10 -10.50 9.89 11.67
CA ASN A 10 -9.91 8.99 10.69
C ASN A 10 -10.20 9.53 9.29
N VAL A 11 -9.16 9.65 8.47
CA VAL A 11 -9.28 10.11 7.09
C VAL A 11 -8.96 8.93 6.18
N GLN A 12 -9.97 8.46 5.44
CA GLN A 12 -9.82 7.36 4.48
C GLN A 12 -9.98 7.89 3.06
N LEU A 13 -9.15 7.40 2.14
CA LEU A 13 -9.28 7.65 0.72
C LEU A 13 -9.98 6.44 0.08
N ALA A 14 -11.11 6.68 -0.58
CA ALA A 14 -11.76 5.69 -1.43
C ALA A 14 -11.03 5.55 -2.78
N SER A 15 -10.40 6.64 -3.23
CA SER A 15 -9.55 6.69 -4.42
C SER A 15 -8.52 7.81 -4.30
N THR A 16 -7.72 8.03 -5.35
CA THR A 16 -6.65 9.04 -5.39
C THR A 16 -7.13 10.44 -4.99
N THR A 17 -8.34 10.83 -5.42
CA THR A 17 -8.89 12.18 -5.23
C THR A 17 -10.27 12.18 -4.57
N TYR A 18 -10.70 11.06 -3.98
CA TYR A 18 -11.96 10.94 -3.24
C TYR A 18 -11.70 10.29 -1.88
N GLY A 19 -12.00 11.01 -0.81
CA GLY A 19 -11.96 10.47 0.55
C GLY A 19 -13.19 10.76 1.39
N THR A 20 -13.16 10.23 2.62
CA THR A 20 -14.14 10.48 3.67
C THR A 20 -13.41 10.70 4.99
N ILE A 21 -13.84 11.73 5.72
CA ILE A 21 -13.42 12.01 7.09
C ILE A 21 -14.47 11.38 8.01
N TYR A 22 -14.02 10.56 8.95
CA TYR A 22 -14.83 10.01 10.01
C TYR A 22 -14.47 10.71 11.32
N GLY A 23 -15.45 11.35 11.93
CA GLY A 23 -15.38 11.85 13.30
C GLY A 23 -16.19 10.98 14.26
N PRO A 24 -16.25 11.32 15.55
CA PRO A 24 -16.89 10.49 16.57
C PRO A 24 -18.36 10.14 16.29
N CYS A 25 -19.10 11.07 15.69
CA CYS A 25 -20.55 10.93 15.44
C CYS A 25 -20.96 11.39 14.03
N PHE A 26 -20.01 11.57 13.10
CA PHE A 26 -20.30 12.07 11.76
C PHE A 26 -19.29 11.52 10.76
N TYR A 27 -19.66 11.58 9.48
CA TYR A 27 -18.71 11.46 8.39
C TYR A 27 -18.99 12.54 7.35
N ILE A 28 -17.97 12.94 6.61
CA ILE A 28 -18.12 13.83 5.45
C ILE A 28 -17.16 13.40 4.34
N SER A 29 -17.72 13.26 3.15
CA SER A 29 -16.96 12.96 1.94
C SER A 29 -16.33 14.23 1.36
N PHE A 30 -15.16 14.07 0.75
CA PHE A 30 -14.42 15.17 0.15
C PHE A 30 -13.68 14.72 -1.11
N GLY A 31 -13.43 15.69 -2.00
CA GLY A 31 -12.58 15.54 -3.17
C GLY A 31 -11.28 16.32 -3.05
N ILE A 32 -10.29 15.95 -3.85
CA ILE A 32 -9.06 16.74 -4.07
C ILE A 32 -9.04 17.16 -5.52
N ASN A 33 -9.08 18.47 -5.81
CA ASN A 33 -9.06 18.97 -7.17
C ASN A 33 -7.63 18.98 -7.76
N SER A 34 -7.50 19.33 -9.05
CA SER A 34 -6.20 19.37 -9.74
C SER A 34 -5.20 20.42 -9.21
N ASN A 35 -5.64 21.30 -8.30
CA ASN A 35 -4.82 22.32 -7.65
C ASN A 35 -4.57 21.98 -6.18
N ASP A 36 -4.71 20.70 -5.80
CA ASP A 36 -4.53 20.17 -4.46
C ASP A 36 -5.45 20.79 -3.40
N LYS A 37 -6.61 21.33 -3.81
CA LYS A 37 -7.61 21.87 -2.89
C LYS A 37 -8.68 20.85 -2.56
N ILE A 38 -9.13 20.90 -1.30
CA ILE A 38 -10.21 20.05 -0.82
C ILE A 38 -11.55 20.63 -1.24
N VAL A 39 -12.40 19.78 -1.81
CA VAL A 39 -13.76 20.10 -2.24
C VAL A 39 -14.74 19.30 -1.39
N MET A 40 -15.77 19.95 -0.87
CA MET A 40 -16.85 19.32 -0.10
C MET A 40 -18.18 19.94 -0.50
N TRP A 41 -19.28 19.20 -0.37
CA TRP A 41 -20.60 19.77 -0.62
C TRP A 41 -21.09 20.61 0.54
N LEU A 42 -21.53 21.83 0.23
CA LEU A 42 -22.08 22.73 1.24
C LEU A 42 -23.30 22.13 1.96
N GLY A 43 -24.11 21.33 1.24
CA GLY A 43 -25.25 20.62 1.81
C GLY A 43 -24.84 19.61 2.88
N ASP A 44 -23.75 18.86 2.65
CA ASP A 44 -23.24 17.87 3.60
C ASP A 44 -22.62 18.57 4.83
N ILE A 45 -21.91 19.69 4.61
CA ILE A 45 -21.37 20.50 5.70
C ILE A 45 -22.48 21.01 6.63
N ALA A 46 -23.63 21.40 6.09
CA ALA A 46 -24.75 21.89 6.89
C ALA A 46 -25.30 20.84 7.87
N GLY A 47 -25.08 19.54 7.62
CA GLY A 47 -25.46 18.44 8.51
C GLY A 47 -24.45 18.14 9.62
N LEU A 48 -23.26 18.75 9.59
CA LEU A 48 -22.21 18.49 10.57
C LEU A 48 -22.48 19.17 11.93
N PRO A 49 -21.86 18.70 13.03
CA PRO A 49 -21.85 19.43 14.29
C PRO A 49 -21.32 20.86 14.10
N GLU A 50 -21.91 21.82 14.80
CA GLU A 50 -21.62 23.26 14.64
C GLU A 50 -20.13 23.60 14.76
N LYS A 51 -19.42 22.94 15.68
CA LYS A 51 -17.97 23.06 15.86
C LYS A 51 -17.20 22.73 14.56
N GLU A 52 -17.61 21.69 13.85
CA GLU A 52 -16.95 21.23 12.61
C GLU A 52 -17.28 22.16 11.45
N GLN A 53 -18.50 22.70 11.40
CA GLN A 53 -18.86 23.73 10.42
C GLN A 53 -17.98 24.98 10.59
N TYR A 54 -17.79 25.46 11.83
CA TYR A 54 -16.91 26.59 12.10
C TYR A 54 -15.45 26.29 11.77
N TYR A 55 -15.02 25.07 12.04
CA TYR A 55 -13.67 24.61 11.71
C TYR A 55 -13.42 24.67 10.20
N LEU A 56 -14.27 24.01 9.40
CA LEU A 56 -14.17 24.02 7.93
C LEU A 56 -14.27 25.43 7.37
N ARG A 57 -15.16 26.26 7.93
CA ARG A 57 -15.28 27.67 7.53
C ARG A 57 -14.00 28.46 7.77
N SER A 58 -13.28 28.18 8.85
CA SER A 58 -12.02 28.87 9.15
C SER A 58 -10.88 28.51 8.19
N GLU A 59 -10.94 27.31 7.59
CA GLU A 59 -9.98 26.84 6.59
C GLU A 59 -10.43 27.13 5.15
N ASN A 60 -11.62 27.72 4.97
CA ASN A 60 -12.17 27.95 3.65
C ASN A 60 -11.32 28.97 2.87
N VAL A 61 -10.92 28.58 1.67
CA VAL A 61 -10.14 29.42 0.75
C VAL A 61 -11.02 29.97 -0.37
N VAL A 62 -10.55 30.98 -1.07
CA VAL A 62 -11.23 31.48 -2.28
C VAL A 62 -11.26 30.35 -3.32
N SER A 63 -12.47 30.10 -3.85
CA SER A 63 -12.68 29.10 -4.89
C SER A 63 -11.83 29.42 -6.12
N ASP A 64 -11.20 28.39 -6.70
CA ASP A 64 -10.58 28.45 -8.02
C ASP A 64 -11.49 27.93 -9.12
N HIS A 65 -12.76 27.63 -8.80
CA HIS A 65 -13.74 27.05 -9.71
C HIS A 65 -13.33 25.69 -10.31
N CYS A 66 -12.33 25.01 -9.75
CA CYS A 66 -11.93 23.67 -10.16
C CYS A 66 -12.51 22.64 -9.19
N ILE A 67 -13.40 21.79 -9.68
CA ILE A 67 -14.05 20.71 -8.90
C ILE A 67 -13.74 19.32 -9.45
N GLY A 68 -13.03 19.24 -10.58
CA GLY A 68 -12.70 17.97 -11.24
C GLY A 68 -11.90 17.07 -10.30
N SER A 69 -12.51 15.93 -9.96
CA SER A 69 -11.99 14.93 -9.02
C SER A 69 -12.86 13.67 -9.12
N GLU A 70 -12.34 12.53 -8.69
CA GLU A 70 -13.10 11.28 -8.60
C GLU A 70 -14.28 11.40 -7.61
N PHE A 71 -14.23 12.36 -6.68
CA PHE A 71 -15.35 12.73 -5.81
C PHE A 71 -16.53 13.32 -6.60
N TYR A 72 -16.24 14.27 -7.49
CA TYR A 72 -17.25 14.84 -8.38
C TYR A 72 -17.81 13.77 -9.33
N ASP A 73 -16.92 12.99 -9.94
CA ASP A 73 -17.28 11.94 -10.89
C ASP A 73 -18.12 10.84 -10.20
N GLY A 74 -17.77 10.46 -8.98
CA GLY A 74 -18.48 9.46 -8.20
C GLY A 74 -19.87 9.92 -7.74
N GLN A 75 -19.97 11.14 -7.19
CA GLN A 75 -21.22 11.62 -6.58
C GLN A 75 -22.20 12.27 -7.57
N ILE A 76 -21.70 12.97 -8.59
CA ILE A 76 -22.52 13.66 -9.59
C ILE A 76 -22.48 12.92 -10.93
N GLY A 77 -21.29 12.51 -11.37
CA GLY A 77 -21.10 11.83 -12.66
C GLY A 77 -21.63 10.39 -12.68
N CYS A 78 -21.91 9.80 -11.51
CA CYS A 78 -22.24 8.38 -11.36
C CYS A 78 -21.19 7.45 -12.00
N ILE A 79 -19.93 7.90 -12.05
CA ILE A 79 -18.81 7.14 -12.58
C ILE A 79 -18.21 6.38 -11.40
N PHE A 80 -18.30 5.06 -11.44
CA PHE A 80 -17.64 4.23 -10.45
C PHE A 80 -16.13 4.45 -10.55
N THR A 81 -15.52 4.77 -9.41
CA THR A 81 -14.09 4.98 -9.35
C THR A 81 -13.36 3.65 -9.51
N GLU A 82 -12.24 3.69 -10.23
CA GLU A 82 -11.34 2.54 -10.29
C GLU A 82 -10.83 2.20 -8.88
N PRO A 83 -10.62 0.91 -8.56
CA PRO A 83 -10.06 0.52 -7.28
C PRO A 83 -8.75 1.25 -7.02
N SER A 84 -8.55 1.73 -5.79
CA SER A 84 -7.33 2.39 -5.39
C SER A 84 -6.10 1.50 -5.64
N ILE A 85 -4.90 2.08 -5.76
CA ILE A 85 -3.66 1.31 -5.97
C ILE A 85 -3.39 0.31 -4.83
N GLU A 86 -3.85 0.62 -3.62
CA GLU A 86 -3.84 -0.23 -2.44
C GLU A 86 -4.81 -1.42 -2.60
N SER A 87 -6.03 -1.14 -3.06
CA SER A 87 -7.06 -2.16 -3.31
C SER A 87 -6.60 -3.13 -4.40
N ALA A 88 -6.02 -2.61 -5.48
CA ALA A 88 -5.42 -3.40 -6.54
C ALA A 88 -4.27 -4.28 -6.03
N LEU A 89 -3.39 -3.72 -5.20
CA LEU A 89 -2.29 -4.47 -4.57
C LEU A 89 -2.82 -5.58 -3.66
N PHE A 90 -3.78 -5.28 -2.78
CA PHE A 90 -4.35 -6.26 -1.85
C PHE A 90 -5.05 -7.40 -2.59
N ARG A 91 -5.77 -7.08 -3.68
CA ARG A 91 -6.39 -8.07 -4.56
C ARG A 91 -5.34 -8.95 -5.24
N SER A 92 -4.28 -8.36 -5.82
CA SER A 92 -3.22 -9.12 -6.48
C SER A 92 -2.50 -10.08 -5.52
N ARG A 93 -2.27 -9.65 -4.26
CA ARG A 93 -1.76 -10.53 -3.19
C ARG A 93 -2.70 -11.69 -2.94
N SER A 94 -4.00 -11.43 -2.83
CA SER A 94 -5.01 -12.47 -2.58
C SER A 94 -5.06 -13.50 -3.70
N ASP A 95 -5.01 -13.04 -4.95
CA ASP A 95 -4.96 -13.90 -6.14
C ASP A 95 -3.70 -14.79 -6.16
N PHE A 96 -2.55 -14.23 -5.77
CA PHE A 96 -1.31 -14.98 -5.61
C PHE A 96 -1.44 -16.06 -4.53
N LEU A 97 -1.93 -15.71 -3.34
CA LEU A 97 -2.10 -16.66 -2.23
C LEU A 97 -3.08 -17.79 -2.58
N GLN A 98 -4.15 -17.48 -3.31
CA GLN A 98 -5.08 -18.47 -3.82
C GLN A 98 -4.40 -19.41 -4.83
N ALA A 99 -3.59 -18.86 -5.75
CA ALA A 99 -2.86 -19.67 -6.73
C ALA A 99 -1.82 -20.59 -6.07
N VAL A 100 -1.13 -20.10 -5.03
CA VAL A 100 -0.24 -20.92 -4.19
C VAL A 100 -1.02 -22.05 -3.54
N PHE A 101 -2.16 -21.76 -2.90
CA PHE A 101 -2.96 -22.78 -2.22
C PHE A 101 -3.48 -23.83 -3.21
N ALA A 102 -3.96 -23.41 -4.38
CA ALA A 102 -4.41 -24.31 -5.43
C ALA A 102 -3.28 -25.25 -5.91
N ARG A 103 -2.05 -24.75 -5.98
CA ARG A 103 -0.90 -25.53 -6.44
C ARG A 103 -0.32 -26.48 -5.39
N PHE A 104 -0.14 -26.01 -4.17
CA PHE A 104 0.60 -26.75 -3.13
C PHE A 104 -0.29 -27.33 -2.03
N GLY A 105 -1.56 -26.93 -1.95
CA GLY A 105 -2.44 -27.27 -0.83
C GLY A 105 -2.02 -26.62 0.50
N VAL A 106 -1.12 -25.63 0.46
CA VAL A 106 -0.55 -24.96 1.63
C VAL A 106 -0.77 -23.46 1.51
N LYS A 107 -1.20 -22.83 2.61
CA LYS A 107 -1.39 -21.37 2.68
C LYS A 107 -0.06 -20.68 3.02
N PHE A 108 0.35 -19.69 2.23
CA PHE A 108 1.58 -18.91 2.46
C PHE A 108 1.38 -17.65 3.30
N ALA A 109 0.21 -17.48 3.91
CA ALA A 109 -0.12 -16.32 4.74
C ALA A 109 -0.63 -16.72 6.12
N HIS A 110 -0.37 -15.86 7.10
CA HIS A 110 -0.92 -15.90 8.45
C HIS A 110 -1.37 -14.49 8.87
N LEU A 111 -1.92 -14.38 10.09
CA LEU A 111 -2.44 -13.13 10.68
C LEU A 111 -3.55 -12.50 9.82
N ASP A 112 -4.50 -13.31 9.36
CA ASP A 112 -5.53 -12.85 8.42
C ASP A 112 -6.37 -11.70 8.99
N ASN A 113 -6.74 -11.78 10.27
CA ASN A 113 -7.56 -10.76 10.92
C ASN A 113 -6.78 -9.44 11.05
N GLU A 114 -5.54 -9.51 11.51
CA GLU A 114 -4.67 -8.34 11.69
C GLU A 114 -4.34 -7.70 10.33
N VAL A 115 -4.16 -8.50 9.28
CA VAL A 115 -3.95 -8.01 7.92
C VAL A 115 -5.19 -7.31 7.39
N LEU A 116 -6.39 -7.84 7.66
CA LEU A 116 -7.64 -7.20 7.25
C LEU A 116 -7.86 -5.85 7.97
N GLU A 117 -7.62 -5.80 9.28
CA GLU A 117 -7.70 -4.55 10.05
C GLU A 117 -6.70 -3.49 9.57
N LEU A 118 -5.47 -3.92 9.26
CA LEU A 118 -4.46 -3.03 8.68
C LEU A 118 -4.83 -2.58 7.27
N ALA A 119 -5.40 -3.45 6.44
CA ALA A 119 -5.81 -3.11 5.08
C ALA A 119 -6.99 -2.12 5.06
N ASP A 120 -7.96 -2.26 5.96
CA ASP A 120 -9.14 -1.38 6.06
C ASP A 120 -8.78 0.05 6.50
N SER A 121 -7.70 0.18 7.29
CA SER A 121 -7.18 1.48 7.75
C SER A 121 -6.04 2.02 6.89
N PHE A 122 -5.62 1.30 5.84
CA PHE A 122 -4.48 1.68 5.03
C PHE A 122 -4.85 2.71 3.97
N SER A 123 -4.21 3.88 4.07
CA SER A 123 -4.32 4.98 3.11
C SER A 123 -2.92 5.42 2.65
N GLY A 124 -2.84 5.98 1.44
CA GLY A 124 -1.63 6.60 0.92
C GLY A 124 -1.08 7.74 1.80
N PRO A 125 0.15 8.20 1.53
CA PRO A 125 0.80 9.23 2.33
C PRO A 125 0.05 10.56 2.26
N LEU A 126 -0.29 11.12 3.42
CA LEU A 126 -1.04 12.39 3.53
C LEU A 126 -0.14 13.62 3.70
N ALA A 127 1.13 13.40 4.07
CA ALA A 127 2.12 14.46 4.25
C ALA A 127 3.55 13.92 4.14
N GLU A 128 4.48 14.78 3.74
CA GLU A 128 5.93 14.48 3.62
C GLU A 128 6.64 14.52 4.99
N THR A 129 6.12 13.76 5.97
CA THR A 129 6.66 13.72 7.34
C THR A 129 7.33 12.40 7.67
N MET A 130 8.26 12.41 8.64
CA MET A 130 8.90 11.18 9.13
C MET A 130 7.91 10.22 9.78
N ARG A 131 6.90 10.74 10.50
CA ARG A 131 5.85 9.92 11.11
C ARG A 131 5.06 9.18 10.03
N GLU A 132 4.72 9.87 8.94
CA GLU A 132 3.98 9.28 7.83
C GLU A 132 4.82 8.25 7.08
N ARG A 133 6.11 8.55 6.85
CA ARG A 133 7.07 7.61 6.28
C ARG A 133 7.15 6.32 7.12
N GLN A 134 7.18 6.43 8.43
CA GLN A 134 7.18 5.28 9.35
C GLN A 134 5.87 4.50 9.27
N ARG A 135 4.72 5.19 9.30
CA ARG A 135 3.39 4.57 9.16
C ARG A 135 3.29 3.73 7.89
N ILE A 136 3.64 4.32 6.74
CA ILE A 136 3.56 3.65 5.43
C ILE A 136 4.53 2.47 5.37
N ALA A 137 5.79 2.66 5.75
CA ALA A 137 6.80 1.62 5.65
C ALA A 137 6.49 0.43 6.56
N ASP A 138 6.02 0.69 7.79
CA ASP A 138 5.63 -0.36 8.74
C ASP A 138 4.38 -1.13 8.25
N THR A 139 3.35 -0.41 7.79
CA THR A 139 2.10 -1.03 7.32
C THR A 139 2.34 -1.90 6.11
N LEU A 140 3.09 -1.41 5.11
CA LEU A 140 3.46 -2.20 3.92
C LEU A 140 4.24 -3.46 4.30
N ASN A 141 5.21 -3.35 5.20
CA ASN A 141 6.00 -4.50 5.61
C ASN A 141 5.14 -5.53 6.38
N LYS A 142 4.27 -5.09 7.29
CA LYS A 142 3.37 -5.99 8.02
C LYS A 142 2.43 -6.75 7.08
N VAL A 143 1.76 -6.03 6.20
CA VAL A 143 0.75 -6.60 5.29
C VAL A 143 1.40 -7.50 4.22
N TYR A 144 2.53 -7.11 3.64
CA TYR A 144 3.06 -7.78 2.44
C TYR A 144 4.31 -8.63 2.68
N VAL A 145 4.96 -8.52 3.84
CA VAL A 145 6.19 -9.27 4.16
C VAL A 145 6.03 -10.10 5.43
N GLU A 146 5.62 -9.50 6.56
CA GLU A 146 5.51 -10.21 7.83
C GLU A 146 4.31 -11.15 7.90
N SER A 147 3.25 -10.88 7.15
CA SER A 147 2.11 -11.79 7.04
C SER A 147 2.40 -13.08 6.27
N LEU A 148 3.58 -13.20 5.65
CA LEU A 148 3.98 -14.40 4.91
C LEU A 148 4.47 -15.49 5.86
N ASP A 149 3.89 -16.68 5.75
CA ASP A 149 4.20 -17.80 6.63
C ASP A 149 5.53 -18.43 6.24
N SER A 150 6.58 -18.00 6.93
CA SER A 150 7.94 -18.49 6.72
C SER A 150 8.08 -20.00 6.88
N LYS A 151 7.29 -20.62 7.77
CA LYS A 151 7.32 -22.07 8.00
C LYS A 151 6.65 -22.80 6.84
N ALA A 152 5.48 -22.34 6.41
CA ALA A 152 4.76 -22.89 5.27
C ALA A 152 5.57 -22.81 3.98
N ILE A 153 6.16 -21.65 3.69
CA ILE A 153 7.03 -21.45 2.52
C ILE A 153 8.26 -22.36 2.62
N GLY A 154 8.86 -22.48 3.82
CA GLY A 154 10.00 -23.36 4.05
C GLY A 154 9.69 -24.84 3.81
N ALA A 155 8.49 -25.30 4.18
CA ALA A 155 8.04 -26.67 3.94
C ALA A 155 7.86 -26.96 2.45
N VAL A 156 7.26 -26.03 1.69
CA VAL A 156 7.15 -26.16 0.23
C VAL A 156 8.52 -26.12 -0.44
N LEU A 157 9.42 -25.22 -0.03
CA LEU A 157 10.77 -25.15 -0.56
C LEU A 157 11.52 -26.48 -0.40
N LEU A 158 11.43 -27.09 0.79
CA LEU A 158 12.01 -28.41 1.05
C LEU A 158 11.40 -29.49 0.14
N GLY A 159 10.08 -29.48 -0.03
CA GLY A 159 9.37 -30.42 -0.91
C GLY A 159 9.75 -30.28 -2.39
N LEU A 160 10.16 -29.09 -2.83
CA LEU A 160 10.66 -28.83 -4.19
C LEU A 160 12.15 -29.17 -4.37
N GLY A 161 12.83 -29.68 -3.32
CA GLY A 161 14.26 -30.01 -3.37
C GLY A 161 15.20 -28.84 -3.05
N GLY A 162 14.66 -27.71 -2.59
CA GLY A 162 15.46 -26.58 -2.09
C GLY A 162 15.86 -26.73 -0.62
N ASN A 163 16.69 -25.81 -0.13
CA ASN A 163 17.11 -25.78 1.27
C ASN A 163 16.63 -24.50 1.97
N PRO A 164 15.65 -24.57 2.90
CA PRO A 164 15.15 -23.40 3.63
C PRO A 164 16.06 -22.95 4.78
N LYS A 165 17.11 -23.70 5.11
CA LYS A 165 17.98 -23.43 6.25
C LYS A 165 18.68 -22.07 6.07
N ASP A 166 18.72 -21.28 7.14
CA ASP A 166 19.37 -19.96 7.21
C ASP A 166 18.79 -18.89 6.25
N LEU A 167 17.72 -19.20 5.51
CA LEU A 167 17.02 -18.23 4.65
C LEU A 167 15.88 -17.53 5.40
N GLY A 168 15.82 -16.20 5.29
CA GLY A 168 14.67 -15.40 5.69
C GLY A 168 13.47 -15.59 4.75
N THR A 169 12.28 -15.15 5.18
CA THR A 169 11.00 -15.38 4.48
C THR A 169 11.02 -15.00 3.00
N LEU A 170 11.48 -13.78 2.67
CA LEU A 170 11.55 -13.33 1.27
C LEU A 170 12.50 -14.17 0.42
N LYS A 171 13.63 -14.63 0.98
CA LYS A 171 14.58 -15.49 0.28
C LYS A 171 14.04 -16.91 0.09
N ARG A 172 13.26 -17.43 1.05
CA ARG A 172 12.54 -18.69 0.87
C ARG A 172 11.52 -18.59 -0.26
N LEU A 173 10.74 -17.51 -0.29
CA LEU A 173 9.77 -17.27 -1.37
C LEU A 173 10.47 -17.15 -2.74
N GLN A 174 11.56 -16.37 -2.81
CA GLN A 174 12.38 -16.26 -4.02
C GLN A 174 12.85 -17.63 -4.50
N ALA A 175 13.39 -18.47 -3.61
CA ALA A 175 13.87 -19.80 -3.97
C ALA A 175 12.74 -20.75 -4.44
N VAL A 176 11.55 -20.67 -3.83
CA VAL A 176 10.38 -21.41 -4.32
C VAL A 176 10.03 -20.99 -5.75
N LEU A 177 9.98 -19.68 -6.02
CA LEU A 177 9.67 -19.12 -7.34
C LEU A 177 10.72 -19.54 -8.39
N GLU A 178 12.01 -19.50 -8.03
CA GLU A 178 13.11 -19.95 -8.90
C GLU A 178 12.98 -21.44 -9.28
N LEU A 179 12.61 -22.31 -8.34
CA LEU A 179 12.48 -23.75 -8.60
C LEU A 179 11.28 -24.09 -9.49
N ILE A 180 10.23 -23.26 -9.49
CA ILE A 180 9.02 -23.52 -10.28
C ILE A 180 9.01 -22.82 -11.64
N SER A 181 9.95 -21.89 -11.86
CA SER A 181 10.01 -21.06 -13.06
C SER A 181 11.24 -21.40 -13.90
N VAL A 182 11.09 -21.33 -15.23
CA VAL A 182 12.18 -21.66 -16.15
C VAL A 182 12.72 -20.40 -16.85
N ASN A 183 11.87 -19.40 -17.09
CA ASN A 183 12.19 -18.23 -17.92
C ASN A 183 11.84 -16.89 -17.26
N GLU A 184 11.67 -16.86 -15.94
CA GLU A 184 11.33 -15.63 -15.21
C GLU A 184 12.56 -15.07 -14.49
N ASN A 185 12.73 -13.75 -14.54
CA ASN A 185 13.75 -13.07 -13.74
C ASN A 185 13.24 -12.90 -12.30
N VAL A 186 13.25 -13.99 -11.53
CA VAL A 186 12.73 -14.01 -10.16
C VAL A 186 13.41 -12.99 -9.23
N PRO A 187 14.73 -12.75 -9.30
CA PRO A 187 15.36 -11.68 -8.52
C PRO A 187 14.74 -10.29 -8.76
N GLU A 188 14.46 -9.94 -10.02
CA GLU A 188 13.80 -8.69 -10.38
C GLU A 188 12.34 -8.65 -9.90
N LEU A 189 11.63 -9.77 -10.05
CA LEU A 189 10.27 -9.93 -9.59
C LEU A 189 10.14 -9.73 -8.07
N MET A 190 11.12 -10.21 -7.30
CA MET A 190 11.14 -10.12 -5.84
C MET A 190 11.69 -8.79 -5.31
N LEU A 191 12.33 -7.98 -6.18
CA LEU A 191 12.98 -6.73 -5.80
C LEU A 191 12.06 -5.78 -5.01
N PRO A 192 10.78 -5.55 -5.39
CA PRO A 192 9.91 -4.63 -4.65
C PRO A 192 9.70 -5.03 -3.19
N PHE A 193 9.63 -6.33 -2.87
CA PHE A 193 9.45 -6.81 -1.50
C PHE A 193 10.70 -6.61 -0.65
N PHE A 194 11.89 -6.81 -1.23
CA PHE A 194 13.14 -6.45 -0.57
C PHE A 194 13.25 -4.94 -0.36
N THR A 195 12.74 -4.15 -1.31
CA THR A 195 12.68 -2.68 -1.17
C THR A 195 11.72 -2.24 -0.07
N VAL A 196 10.55 -2.86 0.10
CA VAL A 196 9.66 -2.61 1.26
C VAL A 196 10.37 -2.87 2.57
N TYR A 197 11.06 -4.01 2.68
CA TYR A 197 11.80 -4.36 3.89
C TYR A 197 12.89 -3.34 4.21
N ASP A 198 13.70 -2.97 3.21
CA ASP A 198 14.75 -1.95 3.37
C ASP A 198 14.16 -0.57 3.67
N PHE A 199 13.01 -0.24 3.10
CA PHE A 199 12.28 1.00 3.37
C PHE A 199 11.81 1.08 4.81
N ARG A 200 11.26 -0.01 5.36
CA ARG A 200 10.95 -0.10 6.79
C ARG A 200 12.20 0.10 7.63
N VAL A 201 13.30 -0.58 7.28
CA VAL A 201 14.55 -0.49 8.03
C VAL A 201 15.07 0.96 8.07
N ALA A 202 15.01 1.66 6.94
CA ALA A 202 15.42 3.06 6.83
C ALA A 202 14.50 4.03 7.60
N ALA A 203 13.20 3.71 7.70
CA ALA A 203 12.21 4.57 8.36
C ALA A 203 12.17 4.39 9.89
N LEU A 204 12.27 3.16 10.38
CA LEU A 204 12.03 2.82 11.80
C LEU A 204 13.29 2.69 12.65
N HIS A 205 14.44 2.31 12.09
CA HIS A 205 15.65 2.18 12.89
C HIS A 205 16.33 3.54 13.05
N LEU A 206 16.68 3.86 14.29
CA LEU A 206 17.64 4.92 14.63
C LEU A 206 19.00 4.56 14.05
N THR A 207 19.19 4.82 12.77
CA THR A 207 20.48 4.75 12.09
C THR A 207 21.08 6.14 12.01
N SER A 208 22.41 6.24 11.83
CA SER A 208 23.03 7.54 11.57
C SER A 208 22.40 8.19 10.34
N ALA A 209 22.40 9.53 10.27
CA ALA A 209 21.85 10.26 9.13
C ALA A 209 22.48 9.80 7.79
N GLU A 210 23.76 9.48 7.81
CA GLU A 210 24.51 8.93 6.67
C GLU A 210 23.99 7.54 6.24
N SER A 211 23.76 6.64 7.20
CA SER A 211 23.23 5.30 6.91
C SER A 211 21.80 5.35 6.37
N ALA A 212 20.99 6.28 6.86
CA ALA A 212 19.63 6.51 6.37
C ALA A 212 19.64 7.05 4.92
N MET A 213 20.53 8.00 4.61
CA MET A 213 20.70 8.51 3.24
C MET A 213 21.15 7.41 2.26
N ILE A 214 22.14 6.59 2.64
CA ILE A 214 22.62 5.49 1.79
C ILE A 214 21.49 4.49 1.50
N LYS A 215 20.70 4.13 2.52
CA LYS A 215 19.55 3.24 2.34
C LYS A 215 18.46 3.87 1.48
N MET A 216 18.16 5.15 1.68
CA MET A 216 17.16 5.86 0.88
C MET A 216 17.58 5.96 -0.58
N LYS A 217 18.86 6.27 -0.83
CA LYS A 217 19.43 6.24 -2.18
C LYS A 217 19.32 4.86 -2.82
N SER A 218 19.65 3.80 -2.08
CA SER A 218 19.46 2.44 -2.60
C SER A 218 18.00 2.12 -2.93
N ILE A 219 17.04 2.64 -2.17
CA ILE A 219 15.61 2.48 -2.43
C ILE A 219 15.21 3.23 -3.70
N THR A 220 15.58 4.50 -3.84
CA THR A 220 15.28 5.31 -5.04
C THR A 220 15.91 4.70 -6.28
N ASP A 221 17.16 4.22 -6.21
CA ASP A 221 17.86 3.57 -7.31
C ASP A 221 17.11 2.30 -7.78
N ARG A 222 16.68 1.44 -6.86
CA ARG A 222 15.90 0.22 -7.18
C ARG A 222 14.53 0.54 -7.75
N LEU A 223 13.95 1.67 -7.37
CA LEU A 223 12.68 2.14 -7.89
C LEU A 223 12.83 2.94 -9.18
N VAL A 224 14.07 3.24 -9.61
CA VAL A 224 14.40 4.10 -10.77
C VAL A 224 13.79 5.49 -10.58
N LEU A 225 13.98 6.04 -9.39
CA LEU A 225 13.54 7.37 -8.98
C LEU A 225 14.73 8.29 -8.73
N ARG A 226 14.47 9.60 -8.83
CA ARG A 226 15.39 10.65 -8.41
C ARG A 226 15.69 10.56 -6.91
N GLU A 227 16.89 10.97 -6.50
CA GLU A 227 17.33 10.89 -5.10
C GLU A 227 16.44 11.74 -4.16
N ASP A 228 15.84 12.81 -4.67
CA ASP A 228 14.93 13.72 -3.96
C ASP A 228 13.45 13.34 -4.11
N ALA A 229 13.14 12.11 -4.52
CA ALA A 229 11.76 11.66 -4.69
C ALA A 229 10.95 11.78 -3.39
N SER A 230 9.76 12.34 -3.52
CA SER A 230 8.79 12.46 -2.43
C SER A 230 8.32 11.10 -1.92
N LEU A 231 7.80 11.07 -0.69
CA LEU A 231 7.17 9.88 -0.12
C LEU A 231 6.02 9.41 -1.02
N SER A 232 5.26 10.33 -1.60
CA SER A 232 4.16 10.04 -2.53
C SER A 232 4.64 9.36 -3.82
N GLU A 233 5.75 9.82 -4.40
CA GLU A 233 6.38 9.19 -5.57
C GLU A 233 6.90 7.78 -5.25
N ILE A 234 7.64 7.64 -4.14
CA ILE A 234 8.17 6.34 -3.68
C ILE A 234 7.02 5.36 -3.44
N TYR A 235 5.98 5.80 -2.74
CA TYR A 235 4.80 5.02 -2.44
C TYR A 235 4.13 4.48 -3.71
N SER A 236 3.75 5.38 -4.62
CA SER A 236 3.00 5.03 -5.82
C SER A 236 3.74 4.02 -6.69
N VAL A 237 5.05 4.23 -6.89
CA VAL A 237 5.90 3.36 -7.72
C VAL A 237 6.15 2.02 -7.06
N LEU A 238 6.34 2.01 -5.73
CA LEU A 238 6.52 0.78 -4.97
C LEU A 238 5.27 -0.10 -5.02
N LEU A 239 4.09 0.46 -4.79
CA LEU A 239 2.82 -0.26 -4.88
C LEU A 239 2.59 -0.81 -6.28
N ALA A 240 2.79 0.01 -7.33
CA ALA A 240 2.63 -0.44 -8.70
C ALA A 240 3.55 -1.62 -9.05
N LYS A 241 4.83 -1.55 -8.65
CA LYS A 241 5.79 -2.65 -8.86
C LYS A 241 5.40 -3.90 -8.07
N MET A 242 4.96 -3.76 -6.82
CA MET A 242 4.50 -4.89 -6.01
C MET A 242 3.25 -5.56 -6.61
N THR A 243 2.29 -4.78 -7.09
CA THR A 243 1.07 -5.28 -7.76
C THR A 243 1.44 -6.08 -9.01
N GLY A 244 2.33 -5.53 -9.84
CA GLY A 244 2.87 -6.23 -11.01
C GLY A 244 3.58 -7.53 -10.61
N SER A 245 4.36 -7.51 -9.53
CA SER A 245 5.04 -8.70 -9.04
C SER A 245 4.07 -9.78 -8.55
N PHE A 246 3.06 -9.44 -7.76
CA PHE A 246 2.05 -10.41 -7.33
C PHE A 246 1.28 -11.01 -8.49
N TYR A 247 0.90 -10.19 -9.47
CA TYR A 247 0.24 -10.67 -10.68
C TYR A 247 1.10 -11.73 -11.40
N ARG A 248 2.39 -11.42 -11.64
CA ARG A 248 3.31 -12.36 -12.30
C ARG A 248 3.57 -13.62 -11.47
N MET A 249 3.74 -13.49 -10.16
CA MET A 249 3.87 -14.63 -9.26
C MET A 249 2.63 -15.54 -9.29
N ALA A 250 1.42 -14.97 -9.37
CA ALA A 250 0.19 -15.74 -9.49
C ALA A 250 0.13 -16.53 -10.81
N GLU A 251 0.54 -15.91 -11.93
CA GLU A 251 0.62 -16.58 -13.22
C GLU A 251 1.63 -17.74 -13.21
N MET A 252 2.80 -17.55 -12.59
CA MET A 252 3.79 -18.62 -12.41
C MET A 252 3.23 -19.80 -11.62
N MET A 253 2.42 -19.55 -10.58
CA MET A 253 1.77 -20.60 -9.81
C MET A 253 0.78 -21.38 -10.67
N ARG A 254 -0.01 -20.71 -11.51
CA ARG A 254 -1.03 -21.33 -12.38
C ARG A 254 -0.40 -22.15 -13.52
N ALA A 255 0.64 -21.62 -14.16
CA ALA A 255 1.22 -22.17 -15.39
C ALA A 255 1.82 -23.58 -15.25
N SER A 256 2.23 -23.99 -14.04
CA SER A 256 2.88 -25.31 -13.86
C SER A 256 1.93 -26.43 -13.45
N SER A 257 0.61 -26.20 -13.41
CA SER A 257 -0.40 -27.21 -13.04
C SER A 257 -0.67 -28.26 -14.15
N GLY A 258 0.17 -28.30 -15.18
CA GLY A 258 -0.01 -29.11 -16.40
C GLY A 258 1.05 -30.19 -16.63
N ARG A 259 1.65 -30.75 -15.58
CA ARG A 259 2.55 -31.92 -15.69
C ARG A 259 2.12 -33.02 -14.75
#